data_AF-U1PNP4-F1
#
_entry.id   AF-U1PNP4-F1
#
_cell.length_a   1.000
_cell.length_b   1.000
_cell.length_c   1.000
_cell.angle_alpha   90.00
_cell.angle_beta   90.00
_cell.angle_gamma   90.00
#
_symmetry.space_group_name_H-M   'P 1'
#
loop_
_entity.id
_entity.type
_entity.pdbx_description
1 polymer ?
#
loop_
_entity_poly.entity_id
_entity_poly.type
_entity_poly.pdbx_seq_one_letter_code
_entity_poly.pdbx_strand_id
1 'polypeptide(L)'
;MCANDSPSVKADGPTDAATLAADYEQYRLNLEEQPLPSYRAEELRSRIGVVREALANEGVAGAGQLQHLLRVVTEALADVRAAQVTAAPTGRDLTDVIPGFEETGRAYEITPTEQRKATNVLVNLLFTVVETPTDADRRAGHGDDTATNADRSDTAVTDTDRLGGTDAYAGPE
;
A
#
# COMPACT_ATOMS: atom_id res chain seq x y z
N MET A 1 -1.28 -34.76 29.07
CA MET A 1 -1.71 -33.39 28.73
C MET A 1 -0.53 -32.70 28.07
N CYS A 2 -0.57 -32.51 26.76
CA CYS A 2 0.42 -31.69 26.06
C CYS A 2 -0.37 -30.80 25.09
N ALA A 3 -0.67 -29.59 25.54
CA ALA A 3 -1.16 -28.51 24.70
C ALA A 3 0.06 -27.69 24.28
N ASN A 4 0.46 -27.81 23.02
CA ASN A 4 1.30 -26.81 22.35
C ASN A 4 0.50 -26.26 21.18
N ASP A 5 -0.66 -25.66 21.47
CA ASP A 5 -1.28 -24.70 20.56
C ASP A 5 -0.58 -23.37 20.77
N SER A 6 0.53 -23.16 20.06
CA SER A 6 1.00 -21.81 19.79
C SER A 6 0.06 -21.22 18.74
N PRO A 7 -0.59 -20.06 18.97
CA PRO A 7 -1.30 -19.38 17.91
C PRO A 7 -0.24 -18.75 17.00
N SER A 8 0.22 -19.52 16.02
CA SER A 8 0.93 -18.98 14.87
C SER A 8 -0.10 -18.20 14.06
N VAL A 9 -0.36 -16.95 14.43
CA VAL A 9 -1.09 -16.01 13.59
C VAL A 9 -0.18 -15.69 12.41
N LYS A 10 -0.23 -16.53 11.38
CA LYS A 10 0.14 -16.07 10.04
C LYS A 10 -0.97 -15.14 9.61
N ALA A 11 -0.64 -13.86 9.41
CA ALA A 11 -1.55 -12.95 8.72
C ALA A 11 -1.56 -13.34 7.24
N ASP A 12 -2.24 -14.44 6.91
CA ASP A 12 -2.43 -14.90 5.53
C ASP A 12 -3.63 -14.17 4.89
N GLY A 13 -3.60 -12.83 4.97
CA GLY A 13 -4.61 -11.96 4.36
C GLY A 13 -4.12 -10.51 4.25
N PRO A 14 -4.57 -9.76 3.22
CA PRO A 14 -4.20 -8.35 3.08
C PRO A 14 -4.66 -7.55 4.30
N THR A 15 -3.76 -6.74 4.86
CA THR A 15 -4.05 -5.81 5.96
C THR A 15 -5.23 -4.93 5.57
N ASP A 16 -6.20 -4.76 6.48
CA ASP A 16 -7.39 -3.97 6.17
C ASP A 16 -7.06 -2.47 5.98
N ALA A 17 -7.89 -1.78 5.20
CA ALA A 17 -7.65 -0.38 4.85
C ALA A 17 -7.66 0.57 6.06
N ALA A 18 -8.39 0.26 7.13
CA ALA A 18 -8.43 1.09 8.33
C ALA A 18 -7.13 0.95 9.15
N THR A 19 -6.60 -0.26 9.25
CA THR A 19 -5.29 -0.55 9.85
C THR A 19 -4.20 0.17 9.08
N LEU A 20 -4.17 0.07 7.75
CA LEU A 20 -3.20 0.80 6.92
C LEU A 20 -3.31 2.31 7.10
N ALA A 21 -4.52 2.88 7.14
CA ALA A 21 -4.72 4.31 7.34
C ALA A 21 -4.22 4.80 8.71
N ALA A 22 -4.29 3.94 9.75
CA ALA A 22 -3.73 4.20 11.06
C ALA A 22 -2.19 4.11 11.07
N ASP A 23 -1.63 3.09 10.42
CA ASP A 23 -0.17 2.94 10.28
C ASP A 23 0.44 4.14 9.55
N TYR A 24 -0.19 4.57 8.46
CA TYR A 24 0.20 5.78 7.74
C TYR A 24 0.18 7.04 8.61
N GLU A 25 -0.79 7.18 9.53
CA GLU A 25 -0.79 8.30 10.49
C GLU A 25 0.37 8.21 11.46
N GLN A 26 0.63 7.01 11.99
CA GLN A 26 1.76 6.81 12.88
C GLN A 26 3.08 7.14 12.19
N TYR A 27 3.28 6.74 10.94
CA TYR A 27 4.49 7.10 10.20
C TYR A 27 4.58 8.60 9.93
N ARG A 28 3.45 9.27 9.62
CA ARG A 28 3.42 10.72 9.44
C ARG A 28 3.92 11.46 10.70
N LEU A 29 3.43 11.06 11.87
CA LEU A 29 3.86 11.61 13.16
C LEU A 29 5.32 11.26 13.46
N ASN A 30 5.72 10.00 13.26
CA ASN A 30 7.10 9.61 13.47
C ASN A 30 8.08 10.42 12.60
N LEU A 31 7.71 10.71 11.34
CA LEU A 31 8.50 11.56 10.43
C LEU A 31 8.59 13.03 10.89
N GLU A 32 7.65 13.52 11.69
CA GLU A 32 7.76 14.84 12.35
C GLU A 32 8.84 14.85 13.43
N GLU A 33 9.10 13.70 14.04
CA GLU A 33 10.10 13.55 15.10
C GLU A 33 11.48 13.09 14.60
N GLN A 34 11.63 12.76 13.31
CA GLN A 34 12.91 12.34 12.74
C GLN A 34 13.61 13.47 11.97
N PRO A 35 14.94 13.61 12.07
CA PRO A 35 15.67 14.64 11.34
C PRO A 35 15.89 14.21 9.88
N LEU A 36 14.89 14.50 9.06
CA LEU A 36 14.95 14.46 7.61
C LEU A 36 15.08 15.90 7.07
N PRO A 37 15.63 16.08 5.85
CA PRO A 37 15.52 17.36 5.16
C PRO A 37 14.06 17.81 5.09
N SER A 38 13.82 19.10 5.37
CA SER A 38 12.49 19.72 5.43
C SER A 38 11.64 19.37 4.21
N TYR A 39 12.17 19.61 3.01
CA TYR A 39 11.50 19.33 1.75
C TYR A 39 11.10 17.84 1.62
N ARG A 40 11.93 16.91 2.11
CA ARG A 40 11.66 15.47 2.04
C ARG A 40 10.57 15.06 3.01
N ALA A 41 10.62 15.61 4.23
CA ALA A 41 9.60 15.35 5.23
C ALA A 41 8.23 15.88 4.78
N GLU A 42 8.18 17.09 4.21
CA GLU A 42 6.95 17.67 3.66
C GLU A 42 6.38 16.86 2.50
N GLU A 43 7.24 16.43 1.56
CA GLU A 43 6.81 15.60 0.44
C GLU A 43 6.25 14.26 0.93
N LEU A 44 6.93 13.58 1.85
CA LEU A 44 6.44 12.33 2.45
C LEU A 44 5.09 12.52 3.14
N ARG A 45 4.93 13.57 3.97
CA ARG A 45 3.64 13.85 4.65
C ARG A 45 2.52 14.08 3.63
N SER A 46 2.79 14.83 2.57
CA SER A 46 1.83 15.08 1.50
C SER A 46 1.41 13.77 0.82
N ARG A 47 2.37 12.93 0.42
CA ARG A 47 2.09 11.64 -0.26
C ARG A 47 1.37 10.64 0.64
N ILE A 48 1.76 10.56 1.91
CA ILE A 48 1.06 9.74 2.91
C ILE A 48 -0.40 10.22 3.06
N GLY A 49 -0.63 11.53 3.10
CA GLY A 49 -1.97 12.11 3.15
C GLY A 49 -2.86 11.67 1.99
N VAL A 50 -2.33 11.71 0.76
CA VAL A 50 -3.05 11.27 -0.45
C VAL A 50 -3.46 9.81 -0.36
N VAL A 51 -2.57 8.91 0.08
CA VAL A 51 -2.88 7.48 0.20
C VAL A 51 -3.90 7.23 1.31
N ARG A 52 -3.80 7.92 2.44
CA ARG A 52 -4.77 7.81 3.54
C ARG A 52 -6.16 8.25 3.11
N GLU A 53 -6.26 9.35 2.38
CA GLU A 53 -7.54 9.85 1.85
C GLU A 53 -8.16 8.84 0.88
N ALA A 54 -7.37 8.24 -0.01
CA ALA A 54 -7.83 7.19 -0.91
C ALA A 54 -8.33 5.95 -0.13
N LEU A 55 -7.58 5.49 0.87
CA LEU A 55 -7.99 4.37 1.72
C LEU A 55 -9.28 4.65 2.50
N ALA A 56 -9.44 5.87 3.02
CA ALA A 56 -10.64 6.27 3.76
C ALA A 56 -11.89 6.35 2.86
N ASN A 57 -11.74 6.78 1.60
CA ASN A 57 -12.86 6.98 0.68
C ASN A 57 -13.21 5.73 -0.13
N GLU A 58 -12.20 4.97 -0.57
CA GLU A 58 -12.32 3.91 -1.58
C GLU A 58 -11.88 2.53 -1.07
N GLY A 59 -11.24 2.47 0.11
CA GLY A 59 -10.72 1.23 0.69
C GLY A 59 -9.52 0.63 -0.05
N VAL A 60 -8.98 1.33 -1.06
CA VAL A 60 -7.80 0.96 -1.84
C VAL A 60 -7.01 2.21 -2.21
N ALA A 61 -5.75 2.02 -2.60
CA ALA A 61 -4.94 3.08 -3.18
C ALA A 61 -4.68 2.82 -4.68
N GLY A 62 -4.56 3.90 -5.45
CA GLY A 62 -4.17 3.81 -6.85
C GLY A 62 -2.70 3.39 -6.99
N ALA A 63 -2.39 2.49 -7.93
CA ALA A 63 -1.03 2.01 -8.16
C ALA A 63 -0.03 3.15 -8.41
N GLY A 64 -0.43 4.20 -9.12
CA GLY A 64 0.41 5.38 -9.36
C GLY A 64 0.70 6.18 -8.08
N GLN A 65 -0.24 6.24 -7.13
CA GLN A 65 -0.03 6.92 -5.83
C GLN A 65 0.98 6.13 -5.00
N LEU A 66 0.85 4.80 -4.94
CA LEU A 66 1.80 3.94 -4.22
C LEU A 66 3.18 3.95 -4.85
N GLN A 67 3.29 3.91 -6.19
CA GLN A 67 4.58 4.02 -6.87
C GLN A 67 5.28 5.35 -6.59
N HIS A 68 4.52 6.45 -6.53
CA HIS A 68 5.07 7.75 -6.17
C HIS A 68 5.56 7.75 -4.72
N LEU A 69 4.75 7.25 -3.79
CA LEU A 69 5.14 7.17 -2.38
C LEU A 69 6.38 6.28 -2.20
N LEU A 70 6.44 5.12 -2.86
CA LEU A 70 7.63 4.25 -2.86
C LEU A 70 8.88 5.01 -3.32
N ARG A 71 8.78 5.76 -4.42
CA ARG A 71 9.88 6.57 -4.91
C ARG A 71 10.36 7.57 -3.86
N VAL A 72 9.46 8.35 -3.27
CA VAL A 72 9.82 9.36 -2.27
C VAL A 72 10.44 8.71 -1.03
N VAL A 73 9.92 7.56 -0.58
CA VAL A 73 10.50 6.81 0.55
C VAL A 73 11.90 6.32 0.23
N THR A 74 12.14 5.82 -0.98
CA THR A 74 13.49 5.38 -1.39
C THR A 74 14.48 6.54 -1.50
N GLU A 75 14.04 7.70 -1.98
CA GLU A 75 14.86 8.91 -2.02
C GLU A 75 15.17 9.40 -0.60
N ALA A 76 14.20 9.39 0.31
CA ALA A 76 14.41 9.72 1.73
C ALA A 76 15.41 8.76 2.41
N LEU A 77 15.33 7.46 2.11
CA LEU A 77 16.31 6.48 2.60
C LEU A 77 17.72 6.76 2.05
N ALA A 78 17.83 7.18 0.79
CA ALA A 78 19.10 7.56 0.20
C ALA A 78 19.67 8.81 0.89
N ASP A 79 18.82 9.80 1.19
CA ASP A 79 19.21 10.99 1.93
C ASP A 79 19.77 10.59 3.31
N VAL A 80 19.04 9.78 4.10
CA VAL A 80 19.47 9.34 5.45
C VAL A 80 20.79 8.56 5.43
N ARG A 81 21.05 7.83 4.34
CA ARG A 81 22.30 7.10 4.14
C ARG A 81 23.45 8.01 3.71
N ALA A 82 23.17 9.08 2.97
CA ALA A 82 24.16 10.06 2.53
C ALA A 82 24.47 11.12 3.60
N ALA A 83 23.61 11.25 4.61
CA ALA A 83 23.79 12.16 5.73
C ALA A 83 25.10 11.91 6.50
N GLN A 84 25.70 12.98 6.99
CA GLN A 84 26.91 12.90 7.79
C GLN A 84 26.55 12.51 9.23
N VAL A 85 27.05 11.36 9.69
CA VAL A 85 26.77 10.90 11.06
C VAL A 85 27.75 11.56 12.03
N THR A 86 27.24 12.40 12.94
CA THR A 86 28.03 13.11 13.95
C THR A 86 27.65 12.65 15.36
N ALA A 87 28.60 12.68 16.29
CA ALA A 87 28.30 12.37 17.69
C ALA A 87 27.33 13.42 18.25
N ALA A 88 26.36 12.99 19.05
CA ALA A 88 25.39 13.89 19.67
C ALA A 88 26.13 15.00 20.43
N PRO A 89 25.89 16.29 20.13
CA PRO A 89 26.53 17.37 20.86
C PRO A 89 26.15 17.29 22.34
N THR A 90 27.14 17.29 23.22
CA THR A 90 26.89 17.38 24.67
C THR A 90 26.25 18.72 25.00
N GLY A 91 24.96 18.72 25.32
CA GLY A 91 24.23 19.91 25.77
C GLY A 91 23.29 20.55 24.74
N ARG A 92 23.01 19.89 23.62
CA ARG A 92 22.02 20.35 22.64
C ARG A 92 20.69 19.61 22.81
N ASP A 93 19.58 20.34 22.81
CA ASP A 93 18.24 19.75 22.69
C ASP A 93 18.08 19.17 21.28
N LEU A 94 17.76 17.88 21.18
CA LEU A 94 17.61 17.18 19.90
C LEU A 94 16.33 17.62 19.15
N THR A 95 15.45 18.38 19.80
CA THR A 95 14.30 19.04 19.15
C THR A 95 14.66 20.38 18.51
N ASP A 96 15.84 20.95 18.81
CA ASP A 96 16.30 22.19 18.19
C ASP A 96 16.79 21.92 16.77
N VAL A 97 16.03 22.40 15.78
CA VAL A 97 16.43 22.49 14.37
C VAL A 97 17.82 23.13 14.28
N ILE A 98 18.76 22.55 13.52
CA ILE A 98 20.10 23.14 13.31
C ILE A 98 19.95 24.48 12.60
N PRO A 99 20.19 25.64 13.28
CA PRO A 99 20.04 26.92 12.62
C PRO A 99 21.23 27.11 11.67
N GLY A 100 20.94 27.28 10.36
CA GLY A 100 21.91 27.77 9.38
C GLY A 100 22.53 26.75 8.40
N PHE A 101 22.00 25.54 8.25
CA PHE A 101 22.40 24.70 7.12
C PHE A 101 21.59 25.09 5.89
N GLU A 102 22.19 25.90 5.01
CA GLU A 102 21.62 26.25 3.70
C GLU A 102 21.15 24.96 3.02
N GLU A 103 19.85 24.90 2.73
CA GLU A 103 19.06 23.68 2.47
C GLU A 103 19.54 22.83 1.27
N THR A 104 20.55 23.27 0.53
CA THR A 104 21.15 22.51 -0.58
C THR A 104 22.63 22.90 -0.76
N GLY A 105 23.57 22.05 -0.32
CA GLY A 105 24.99 22.26 -0.64
C GLY A 105 26.02 21.49 0.20
N ARG A 106 25.66 21.00 1.40
CA ARG A 106 26.50 20.11 2.21
C ARG A 106 25.68 18.95 2.79
N ALA A 107 26.35 17.85 3.11
CA ALA A 107 25.73 16.71 3.78
C ALA A 107 25.12 17.19 5.10
N TYR A 108 23.80 17.03 5.26
CA TYR A 108 23.13 17.37 6.51
C TYR A 108 23.55 16.39 7.60
N GLU A 109 23.71 16.88 8.83
CA GLU A 109 24.24 16.10 9.95
C GLU A 109 23.11 15.42 10.73
N ILE A 110 23.31 14.15 11.10
CA ILE A 110 22.41 13.38 11.95
C ILE A 110 23.20 12.58 12.99
N THR A 111 22.61 12.31 14.14
CA THR A 111 23.21 11.42 15.14
C THR A 111 22.99 9.94 14.76
N PRO A 112 23.79 8.99 15.32
CA PRO A 112 23.56 7.56 15.10
C PRO A 112 22.17 7.09 15.53
N THR A 113 21.59 7.70 16.56
CA THR A 113 20.25 7.35 17.07
C THR A 113 19.18 7.81 16.09
N GLU A 114 19.29 9.03 15.59
CA GLU A 114 18.38 9.59 14.60
C GLU A 114 18.44 8.84 13.28
N GLN A 115 19.65 8.51 12.79
CA GLN A 115 19.81 7.69 11.59
C GLN A 115 19.08 6.36 11.71
N ARG A 116 19.22 5.68 12.86
CA ARG A 116 18.56 4.40 13.12
C ARG A 116 17.04 4.55 13.17
N LYS A 117 16.53 5.54 13.89
CA LYS A 117 15.09 5.78 14.01
C LYS A 117 14.47 6.16 12.66
N ALA A 118 15.07 7.10 11.92
CA ALA A 118 14.64 7.48 10.58
C ALA A 118 14.64 6.29 9.62
N THR A 119 15.70 5.48 9.62
CA THR A 119 15.76 4.26 8.79
C THR A 119 14.62 3.29 9.14
N ASN A 120 14.38 3.04 10.43
CA ASN A 120 13.31 2.13 10.86
C ASN A 120 11.92 2.63 10.43
N VAL A 121 11.64 3.93 10.63
CA VAL A 121 10.36 4.54 10.22
C VAL A 121 10.16 4.43 8.71
N LEU A 122 11.18 4.75 7.91
CA LEU A 122 11.11 4.70 6.45
C LEU A 122 10.99 3.27 5.91
N VAL A 123 11.68 2.30 6.53
CA VAL A 123 11.56 0.89 6.15
C VAL A 123 10.18 0.34 6.49
N ASN A 124 9.65 0.66 7.67
CA ASN A 124 8.30 0.23 8.05
C ASN A 124 7.24 0.86 7.14
N LEU A 125 7.39 2.13 6.80
CA LEU A 125 6.54 2.79 5.80
C LEU A 125 6.61 2.07 4.44
N LEU A 126 7.79 1.64 3.99
CA LEU A 126 7.94 0.89 2.74
C LEU A 126 7.17 -0.44 2.78
N PHE A 127 7.22 -1.18 3.89
CA PHE A 127 6.42 -2.40 4.04
C PHE A 127 4.92 -2.10 4.00
N THR A 128 4.47 -1.10 4.75
CA THR A 128 3.06 -0.69 4.73
C THR A 128 2.59 -0.30 3.33
N VAL A 129 3.43 0.37 2.55
CA VAL A 129 3.11 0.71 1.14
C VAL A 129 2.98 -0.52 0.26
N VAL A 130 3.84 -1.53 0.45
CA VAL A 130 3.78 -2.79 -0.30
C VAL A 130 2.56 -3.63 0.09
N GLU A 131 2.16 -3.59 1.36
CA GLU A 131 0.95 -4.29 1.86
C GLU A 131 -0.35 -3.57 1.51
N THR A 132 -0.29 -2.33 1.01
CA THR A 132 -1.49 -1.55 0.71
C THR A 132 -2.22 -2.13 -0.50
N PRO A 133 -3.52 -2.49 -0.36
CA PRO A 133 -4.27 -3.09 -1.45
C PRO A 133 -4.53 -2.07 -2.55
N THR A 134 -4.42 -2.55 -3.79
CA THR A 134 -4.72 -1.80 -5.00
C THR A 134 -6.01 -2.29 -5.66
N ASP A 135 -6.55 -1.50 -6.57
CA ASP A 135 -7.65 -1.93 -7.45
C ASP A 135 -7.32 -3.19 -8.27
N ALA A 136 -6.04 -3.40 -8.60
CA ALA A 136 -5.62 -4.60 -9.32
C ALA A 136 -5.77 -5.85 -8.44
N ASP A 137 -5.42 -5.76 -7.17
CA ASP A 137 -5.54 -6.87 -6.20
C ASP A 137 -7.01 -7.23 -5.97
N ARG A 138 -7.88 -6.23 -5.89
CA ARG A 138 -9.33 -6.42 -5.76
C ARG A 138 -9.93 -7.15 -6.97
N ARG A 139 -9.49 -6.82 -8.20
CA ARG A 139 -9.97 -7.51 -9.41
C ARG A 139 -9.44 -8.93 -9.53
N ALA A 140 -8.21 -9.19 -9.10
CA ALA A 140 -7.63 -10.53 -9.09
C ALA A 140 -8.31 -11.45 -8.07
N GLY A 141 -8.70 -10.93 -6.90
CA GLY A 141 -9.43 -11.69 -5.87
C GLY A 141 -10.89 -12.01 -6.19
N HIS A 142 -11.49 -11.37 -7.20
CA HIS A 142 -12.88 -11.58 -7.59
C HIS A 142 -13.05 -12.55 -8.79
N GLY A 143 -11.95 -13.15 -9.27
CA GLY A 143 -11.93 -13.99 -10.47
C GLY A 143 -12.17 -15.49 -10.27
N ASP A 144 -12.37 -15.99 -9.04
CA ASP A 144 -12.38 -17.44 -8.76
C ASP A 144 -13.75 -18.02 -8.30
N ASP A 145 -14.81 -17.21 -8.23
CA ASP A 145 -16.15 -17.68 -7.79
C ASP A 145 -17.18 -17.81 -8.93
N THR A 146 -16.77 -17.69 -10.20
CA THR A 146 -17.67 -17.90 -11.35
C THR A 146 -17.07 -18.80 -12.43
N ALA A 147 -16.58 -19.98 -12.04
CA ALA A 147 -16.41 -21.10 -12.96
C ALA A 147 -17.65 -22.01 -12.91
N THR A 148 -18.57 -21.74 -13.84
CA THR A 148 -19.50 -22.66 -14.49
C THR A 148 -19.23 -24.16 -14.28
N ASN A 149 -20.14 -24.85 -13.58
CA ASN A 149 -20.47 -26.25 -13.86
C ASN A 149 -21.76 -26.31 -14.67
N ALA A 150 -21.65 -25.88 -15.93
CA ALA A 150 -22.60 -26.18 -16.98
C ALA A 150 -21.94 -27.19 -17.94
N ASP A 151 -21.86 -28.46 -17.53
CA ASP A 151 -21.80 -29.57 -18.48
C ASP A 151 -22.23 -30.89 -17.82
N ARG A 152 -23.41 -31.36 -18.23
CA ARG A 152 -23.75 -32.79 -18.30
C ARG A 152 -24.64 -32.96 -19.51
N SER A 153 -24.03 -32.93 -20.67
CA SER A 153 -24.56 -33.59 -21.86
C SER A 153 -24.39 -35.10 -21.67
N ASP A 154 -25.48 -35.88 -21.62
CA ASP A 154 -25.77 -36.93 -22.62
C ASP A 154 -26.99 -37.77 -22.19
N THR A 155 -28.11 -37.63 -22.90
CA THR A 155 -28.95 -38.79 -23.25
C THR A 155 -29.74 -38.45 -24.50
N ALA A 156 -29.20 -38.91 -25.62
CA ALA A 156 -29.89 -38.98 -26.89
C ALA A 156 -31.17 -39.82 -26.75
N VAL A 157 -32.31 -39.22 -27.11
CA VAL A 157 -33.44 -39.95 -27.69
C VAL A 157 -33.84 -39.21 -28.95
N THR A 158 -33.37 -39.73 -30.07
CA THR A 158 -33.97 -39.54 -31.39
C THR A 158 -35.43 -40.00 -31.32
N ASP A 159 -36.37 -39.12 -31.63
CA ASP A 159 -37.56 -39.57 -32.32
C ASP A 159 -37.97 -38.56 -33.39
N THR A 160 -38.15 -39.08 -34.58
CA THR A 160 -38.40 -38.34 -35.82
C THR A 160 -39.74 -38.83 -36.30
N ASP A 161 -40.79 -38.01 -36.23
CA ASP A 161 -41.94 -38.06 -37.13
C ASP A 161 -42.78 -36.79 -36.87
N ARG A 162 -42.70 -35.75 -37.70
CA ARG A 162 -43.37 -35.60 -39.01
C ARG A 162 -44.89 -35.71 -38.86
N LEU A 163 -45.59 -34.56 -38.87
CA LEU A 163 -46.74 -34.24 -39.73
C LEU A 163 -47.49 -32.96 -39.28
N GLY A 164 -47.65 -32.03 -40.23
CA GLY A 164 -48.67 -30.97 -40.25
C GLY A 164 -48.26 -29.69 -39.52
N GLY A 165 -48.05 -28.53 -40.14
CA GLY A 165 -48.53 -28.03 -41.42
C GLY A 165 -49.03 -26.61 -41.22
N THR A 166 -48.79 -25.76 -42.22
CA THR A 166 -49.32 -24.41 -42.46
C THR A 166 -48.64 -23.23 -41.76
N ASP A 167 -47.65 -22.70 -42.49
CA ASP A 167 -47.41 -21.30 -42.84
C ASP A 167 -48.44 -20.26 -42.33
N ALA A 168 -47.92 -19.15 -41.79
CA ALA A 168 -48.39 -17.82 -42.20
C ALA A 168 -47.31 -16.76 -41.98
N TYR A 169 -46.88 -16.21 -43.12
CA TYR A 169 -45.90 -15.15 -43.33
C TYR A 169 -46.47 -13.75 -42.98
N ALA A 170 -45.57 -12.77 -42.92
CA ALA A 170 -45.73 -11.42 -42.38
C ALA A 170 -46.38 -10.37 -43.31
N GLY A 171 -47.29 -9.54 -42.75
CA GLY A 171 -47.62 -8.13 -43.06
C GLY A 171 -48.05 -7.73 -44.49
N PRO A 172 -48.23 -6.42 -44.78
CA PRO A 172 -48.90 -5.34 -44.02
C PRO A 172 -50.03 -4.66 -44.84
N GLU A 173 -50.91 -3.86 -44.20
CA GLU A 173 -51.42 -2.51 -44.58
C GLU A 173 -52.19 -1.89 -43.40
#